data_AF-A0A939P1I1-F1
#
_entry.id   AF-A0A939P1I1-F1
#
_cell.length_a   1.000
_cell.length_b   1.000
_cell.length_c   1.000
_cell.angle_alpha   90.00
_cell.angle_beta   90.00
_cell.angle_gamma   90.00
#
_symmetry.space_group_name_H-M   'P 1'
#
loop_
_entity.id
_entity.type
_entity.pdbx_description
1 polymer ?
#
loop_
_entity_poly.entity_id
_entity_poly.type
_entity_poly.pdbx_seq_one_letter_code
_entity_poly.pdbx_strand_id
1 'polypeptide(L)'
;MDRQTYPASEIVHQYEERWRIETSYRELKQELLGSELTLRSGTPETVYQEVWGALLAYNLVRLEMAEVATEAQVEPTRLSFITALHYLRHEWGWMAIEAPGKIPAHLTRLRNRLADLLLTEKRGRSCPRVVKKLPARYPIRAVSKPK
;
A
#
# COMPACT_ATOMS: atom_id res chain seq x y z
N MET A 1 -13.09 29.01 -11.69
CA MET A 1 -11.63 28.84 -11.62
C MET A 1 -11.04 29.36 -12.91
N ASP A 2 -10.00 30.19 -12.83
CA ASP A 2 -9.34 30.73 -14.02
C ASP A 2 -8.52 29.63 -14.72
N ARG A 3 -8.75 29.45 -16.01
CA ARG A 3 -8.16 28.38 -16.83
C ARG A 3 -6.71 28.65 -17.20
N GLN A 4 -6.27 29.92 -17.15
CA GLN A 4 -4.88 30.29 -17.39
C GLN A 4 -4.03 30.10 -16.13
N THR A 5 -4.59 30.43 -14.96
CA THR A 5 -3.91 30.22 -13.67
C THR A 5 -3.88 28.76 -13.22
N TYR A 6 -4.87 27.94 -13.59
CA TYR A 6 -4.92 26.51 -13.23
C TYR A 6 -5.14 25.62 -14.47
N PRO A 7 -4.05 25.24 -15.16
CA PRO A 7 -4.11 24.34 -16.30
C PRO A 7 -4.78 23.01 -15.94
N ALA A 8 -5.61 22.48 -16.83
CA ALA A 8 -6.34 21.23 -16.58
C ALA A 8 -5.39 20.05 -16.29
N SER A 9 -4.21 20.02 -16.91
CA SER A 9 -3.18 19.01 -16.69
C SER A 9 -2.65 19.00 -15.25
N GLU A 10 -2.47 20.16 -14.64
CA GLU A 10 -2.01 20.26 -13.24
C GLU A 10 -3.07 19.78 -12.27
N ILE A 11 -4.34 20.13 -12.51
CA ILE A 11 -5.46 19.65 -11.70
C ILE A 11 -5.57 18.13 -11.78
N VAL A 12 -5.42 17.55 -12.98
CA VAL A 12 -5.42 16.09 -13.16
C VAL A 12 -4.26 15.45 -12.40
N HIS A 13 -3.05 15.99 -12.50
CA HIS A 13 -1.90 15.47 -11.78
C HIS A 13 -2.07 15.52 -10.25
N GLN A 14 -2.56 16.65 -9.72
CA GLN A 14 -2.89 16.77 -8.28
C GLN A 14 -3.96 15.75 -7.86
N TYR A 15 -4.93 15.48 -8.73
CA TYR A 15 -5.94 14.46 -8.47
C TYR A 15 -5.31 13.07 -8.42
N GLU A 16 -4.37 12.73 -9.31
CA GLU A 16 -3.62 11.48 -9.27
C GLU A 16 -2.82 11.33 -7.97
N GLU A 17 -2.12 12.38 -7.52
CA GLU A 17 -1.38 12.38 -6.26
C GLU A 17 -2.30 12.16 -5.05
N ARG A 18 -3.50 12.77 -5.04
CA ARG A 18 -4.50 12.53 -3.99
C ARG A 18 -4.93 11.06 -3.91
N TRP A 19 -5.08 10.40 -5.06
CA TRP A 19 -5.42 8.97 -5.10
C TRP A 19 -4.28 8.06 -4.61
N ARG A 20 -3.02 8.48 -4.75
CA ARG A 20 -1.87 7.75 -4.16
C ARG A 20 -1.94 7.72 -2.64
N ILE A 21 -2.41 8.81 -2.02
CA ILE A 21 -2.64 8.87 -0.56
C ILE A 21 -3.74 7.86 -0.13
N GLU A 22 -4.84 7.75 -0.89
CA GLU A 22 -5.89 6.77 -0.60
C GLU A 22 -5.35 5.33 -0.61
N THR A 23 -4.43 5.02 -1.55
CA THR A 23 -3.74 3.72 -1.58
C THR A 23 -2.87 3.50 -0.34
N SER A 24 -2.18 4.54 0.12
CA SER A 24 -1.38 4.49 1.35
C SER A 24 -2.23 4.25 2.59
N TYR A 25 -3.39 4.92 2.71
CA TYR A 25 -4.34 4.65 3.80
C TYR A 25 -4.88 3.23 3.77
N ARG A 26 -5.14 2.69 2.57
CA ARG A 26 -5.56 1.31 2.40
C ARG A 26 -4.49 0.35 2.90
N GLU A 27 -3.23 0.56 2.54
CA GLU A 27 -2.11 -0.27 2.98
C GLU A 27 -1.95 -0.24 4.51
N LEU A 28 -2.08 0.93 5.13
CA LEU A 28 -2.05 1.05 6.59
C LEU A 28 -3.23 0.33 7.26
N LYS A 29 -4.46 0.59 6.82
CA LYS A 29 -5.67 0.08 7.49
C LYS A 29 -5.95 -1.39 7.20
N GLN A 30 -5.71 -1.83 5.96
CA GLN A 30 -6.08 -3.17 5.52
C GLN A 30 -4.93 -4.15 5.63
N GLU A 31 -3.75 -3.77 5.17
CA GLU A 31 -2.61 -4.69 5.06
C GLU A 31 -1.83 -4.74 6.37
N LEU A 32 -1.48 -3.58 6.93
CA LEU A 32 -0.70 -3.52 8.18
C LEU A 32 -1.55 -3.87 9.42
N LEU A 33 -2.75 -3.29 9.53
CA LEU A 33 -3.68 -3.54 10.64
C LEU A 33 -4.61 -4.75 10.43
N GLY A 34 -4.49 -5.45 9.30
CA GLY A 34 -5.25 -6.68 9.04
C GLY A 34 -6.74 -6.48 8.78
N SER A 35 -7.18 -5.26 8.44
CA SER A 35 -8.59 -4.92 8.21
C SER A 35 -9.50 -5.08 9.43
N GLU A 36 -8.93 -5.07 10.63
CA GLU A 36 -9.72 -5.15 11.87
C GLU A 36 -10.56 -3.88 12.05
N LEU A 37 -11.80 -4.04 12.52
CA LEU A 37 -12.74 -2.92 12.74
C LEU A 37 -12.32 -2.04 13.92
N THR A 38 -11.60 -2.60 14.89
CA THR A 38 -11.22 -1.93 16.14
C THR A 38 -9.76 -2.21 16.47
N LEU A 39 -9.13 -1.23 17.12
CA LEU A 39 -7.82 -1.41 17.77
C LEU A 39 -7.95 -2.35 18.98
N ARG A 40 -6.85 -2.99 19.37
CA ARG A 40 -6.84 -3.96 20.48
C ARG A 40 -6.83 -3.30 21.85
N SER A 41 -6.34 -2.07 21.91
CA SER A 41 -6.15 -1.29 23.13
C SER A 41 -7.48 -0.88 23.78
N GLY A 42 -7.52 -0.96 25.12
CA GLY A 42 -8.72 -0.68 25.91
C GLY A 42 -8.74 0.66 26.65
N THR A 43 -7.63 1.41 26.65
CA THR A 43 -7.54 2.74 27.30
C THR A 43 -7.09 3.80 26.29
N PRO A 44 -7.42 5.09 26.50
CA PRO A 44 -6.99 6.15 25.59
C PRO A 44 -5.47 6.18 25.36
N GLU A 45 -4.68 6.00 26.42
CA GLU A 45 -3.21 6.04 26.35
C GLU A 45 -2.65 4.90 25.49
N THR A 46 -3.17 3.69 25.67
CA THR A 46 -2.74 2.51 24.89
C THR A 46 -3.20 2.59 23.44
N VAL A 47 -4.37 3.19 23.19
CA VAL A 47 -4.84 3.50 21.82
C VAL A 47 -3.88 4.45 21.10
N TYR A 48 -3.43 5.53 21.74
CA TYR A 48 -2.42 6.41 21.15
C TYR A 48 -1.13 5.64 20.83
N GLN A 49 -0.67 4.79 21.75
CA GLN A 49 0.52 3.97 21.52
C GLN A 49 0.36 3.02 20.33
N GLU A 50 -0.80 2.37 20.19
CA GLU A 50 -1.08 1.47 19.07
C GLU A 50 -1.09 2.21 17.73
N VAL A 51 -1.71 3.39 17.68
CA VAL A 51 -1.72 4.25 16.48
C VAL A 51 -0.30 4.68 16.11
N TRP A 52 0.48 5.16 17.07
CA TRP A 52 1.87 5.55 16.84
C TRP A 52 2.74 4.37 16.41
N GLY A 53 2.54 3.18 17.00
CA GLY A 53 3.22 1.95 16.60
C GLY A 53 2.91 1.56 15.15
N ALA A 54 1.64 1.67 14.74
CA ALA A 54 1.23 1.40 13.36
C ALA A 54 1.85 2.40 12.38
N LEU A 55 1.86 3.71 12.71
CA LEU A 55 2.50 4.73 11.88
C LEU A 55 4.02 4.52 11.77
N LEU A 56 4.68 4.16 12.86
CA LEU A 56 6.11 3.87 12.88
C LEU A 56 6.44 2.66 12.00
N ALA A 57 5.69 1.56 12.14
CA ALA A 57 5.87 0.36 11.33
C ALA A 57 5.62 0.62 9.85
N TYR A 58 4.57 1.38 9.50
CA TYR A 58 4.30 1.80 8.13
C TYR A 58 5.46 2.60 7.53
N ASN A 59 5.94 3.62 8.26
CA ASN A 59 7.04 4.46 7.79
C ASN A 59 8.36 3.70 7.67
N LEU A 60 8.62 2.74 8.54
CA LEU A 60 9.81 1.89 8.48
C LEU A 60 9.82 1.01 7.21
N VAL A 61 8.68 0.39 6.88
CA VAL A 61 8.54 -0.34 5.61
C VAL A 61 8.75 0.59 4.41
N ARG A 62 8.17 1.81 4.45
CA ARG A 62 8.32 2.80 3.39
C ARG A 62 9.76 3.28 3.22
N LEU A 63 10.48 3.45 4.32
CA LEU A 63 11.89 3.83 4.30
C LEU A 63 12.71 2.77 3.58
N GLU A 64 12.57 1.49 3.96
CA GLU A 64 13.30 0.40 3.29
C GLU A 64 12.93 0.27 1.81
N MET A 65 11.65 0.47 1.44
CA MET A 65 11.26 0.53 0.03
C MET A 65 11.94 1.69 -0.71
N ALA A 66 12.03 2.87 -0.09
CA ALA A 66 12.67 4.04 -0.69
C ALA A 66 14.18 3.86 -0.86
N GLU A 67 14.84 3.22 0.11
CA GLU A 67 16.27 2.86 0.03
C GLU A 67 16.53 1.93 -1.16
N VAL A 68 15.77 0.84 -1.27
CA VAL A 68 15.88 -0.11 -2.40
C VAL A 68 15.61 0.58 -3.74
N ALA A 69 14.59 1.44 -3.80
CA ALA A 69 14.26 2.17 -5.01
C ALA A 69 15.36 3.16 -5.41
N THR A 70 16.01 3.80 -4.43
CA THR A 70 17.15 4.70 -4.64
C THR A 70 18.35 3.93 -5.18
N GLU A 71 18.69 2.79 -4.58
CA GLU A 71 19.77 1.90 -5.03
C GLU A 71 19.53 1.37 -6.46
N ALA A 72 18.28 1.06 -6.80
CA ALA A 72 17.90 0.57 -8.12
C ALA A 72 17.58 1.68 -9.15
N GLN A 73 17.67 2.96 -8.77
CA GLN A 73 17.33 4.12 -9.61
C GLN A 73 15.91 4.07 -10.22
N VAL A 74 14.94 3.67 -9.40
CA VAL A 74 13.53 3.57 -9.81
C VAL A 74 12.61 4.31 -8.83
N GLU A 75 11.38 4.57 -9.24
CA GLU A 75 10.37 5.16 -8.37
C GLU A 75 10.01 4.22 -7.19
N PRO A 76 9.87 4.70 -5.94
CA PRO A 76 9.48 3.86 -4.79
C PRO A 76 8.15 3.12 -4.96
N THR A 77 7.27 3.63 -5.83
CA THR A 77 5.99 2.98 -6.18
C THR A 77 6.15 1.69 -7.00
N ARG A 78 7.37 1.36 -7.42
CA ARG A 78 7.74 0.13 -8.13
C ARG A 78 7.83 -1.09 -7.20
N LEU A 79 7.74 -0.89 -5.90
CA LEU A 79 7.71 -1.96 -4.91
C LEU A 79 6.30 -2.16 -4.37
N SER A 80 5.91 -3.42 -4.18
CA SER A 80 4.66 -3.76 -3.48
C SER A 80 4.85 -3.60 -1.98
N PHE A 81 4.02 -2.76 -1.34
CA PHE A 81 4.05 -2.59 0.12
C PHE A 81 3.83 -3.90 0.87
N ILE A 82 2.85 -4.70 0.43
CA ILE A 82 2.52 -5.99 1.05
C ILE A 82 3.72 -6.95 0.98
N THR A 83 4.38 -7.00 -0.17
CA THR A 83 5.57 -7.82 -0.37
C THR A 83 6.69 -7.36 0.55
N ALA A 84 6.97 -6.05 0.58
CA ALA A 84 7.96 -5.47 1.46
C ALA A 84 7.68 -5.76 2.94
N LEU A 85 6.44 -5.57 3.38
CA LEU A 85 6.00 -5.87 4.75
C LEU A 85 6.21 -7.35 5.11
N HIS A 86 5.86 -8.29 4.23
CA HIS A 86 6.05 -9.72 4.48
C HIS A 86 7.52 -10.10 4.62
N TYR A 87 8.39 -9.59 3.74
CA TYR A 87 9.82 -9.83 3.83
C TYR A 87 10.44 -9.21 5.08
N LEU A 88 10.05 -7.98 5.41
CA LEU A 88 10.52 -7.30 6.62
C LEU A 88 10.12 -8.06 7.88
N ARG A 89 8.87 -8.53 7.97
CA ARG A 89 8.40 -9.40 9.07
C ARG A 89 9.17 -10.71 9.16
N HIS A 90 9.49 -11.32 8.01
CA HIS A 90 10.29 -12.55 7.97
C HIS A 90 11.72 -12.31 8.48
N GLU A 91 12.36 -11.24 8.04
CA GLU A 91 13.72 -10.88 8.46
C GLU A 91 13.78 -10.49 9.95
N TRP A 92 12.77 -9.80 10.48
CA TRP A 92 12.67 -9.51 11.92
C TRP A 92 12.58 -10.77 12.78
N GLY A 93 11.89 -11.81 12.30
CA GLY A 93 11.85 -13.10 12.99
C GLY A 93 13.25 -13.69 13.21
N TRP A 94 14.13 -13.58 12.22
CA TRP A 94 15.52 -14.03 12.33
C TRP A 94 16.37 -13.10 13.19
N MET A 95 16.23 -11.78 13.00
CA MET A 95 16.97 -10.78 13.78
C MET A 95 16.70 -10.87 15.29
N ALA A 96 15.50 -11.31 15.70
CA ALA A 96 15.16 -11.48 17.10
C ALA A 96 15.96 -12.59 17.81
N ILE A 97 16.57 -13.51 17.05
CA ILE A 97 17.29 -14.68 17.57
C ILE A 97 18.81 -14.53 17.36
N GLU A 98 19.23 -13.76 16.37
CA GLU A 98 20.64 -13.53 16.06
C GLU A 98 21.28 -12.41 16.89
N ALA A 99 22.62 -12.37 16.90
CA ALA A 99 23.37 -11.31 17.57
C ALA A 99 23.10 -9.94 16.90
N PRO A 100 22.99 -8.84 17.67
CA PRO A 100 22.65 -7.52 17.12
C PRO A 100 23.67 -7.00 16.11
N GLY A 101 24.93 -7.45 16.16
CA GLY A 101 25.95 -7.12 15.17
C GLY A 101 25.66 -7.65 13.75
N LYS A 102 24.68 -8.55 13.58
CA LYS A 102 24.25 -9.09 12.28
C LYS A 102 23.16 -8.26 11.60
N ILE A 103 22.54 -7.31 12.30
CA ILE A 103 21.45 -6.47 11.78
C ILE A 103 21.79 -5.84 10.41
N PRO A 104 22.99 -5.24 10.20
CA PRO A 104 23.32 -4.68 8.89
C PRO A 104 23.30 -5.72 7.77
N ALA A 105 23.77 -6.94 8.02
CA ALA A 105 23.77 -8.02 7.03
C ALA A 105 22.34 -8.48 6.69
N HIS A 106 21.42 -8.52 7.67
CA HIS A 106 20.00 -8.79 7.42
C HIS A 106 19.36 -7.70 6.56
N LEU A 107 19.64 -6.43 6.83
CA LEU A 107 19.13 -5.31 6.05
C LEU A 107 19.63 -5.36 4.60
N THR A 108 20.92 -5.60 4.38
CA THR A 108 21.45 -5.79 3.01
C THR A 108 20.78 -6.96 2.30
N ARG A 109 20.59 -8.10 2.99
CA ARG A 109 19.89 -9.27 2.43
C ARG A 109 18.44 -8.96 2.07
N LEU A 110 17.72 -8.25 2.94
CA LEU A 110 16.36 -7.79 2.69
C LEU A 110 16.31 -6.92 1.42
N ARG A 111 17.17 -5.90 1.35
CA ARG A 111 17.20 -4.94 0.24
C ARG A 111 17.46 -5.62 -1.10
N ASN A 112 18.44 -6.53 -1.14
CA ASN A 112 18.73 -7.34 -2.32
C ASN A 112 17.51 -8.16 -2.77
N ARG A 113 16.83 -8.84 -1.83
CA ARG A 113 15.62 -9.60 -2.14
C ARG A 113 14.47 -8.72 -2.64
N LEU A 114 14.33 -7.51 -2.11
CA LEU A 114 13.31 -6.57 -2.57
C LEU A 114 13.62 -6.01 -3.96
N ALA A 115 14.90 -5.78 -4.27
CA ALA A 115 15.35 -5.33 -5.59
C ALA A 115 14.99 -6.34 -6.69
N ASP A 116 15.09 -7.64 -6.41
CA ASP A 116 14.69 -8.71 -7.35
C ASP A 116 13.17 -8.73 -7.63
N LEU A 117 12.37 -8.08 -6.79
CA LEU A 117 10.90 -8.07 -6.85
C LEU A 117 10.33 -6.74 -7.34
N LEU A 118 11.16 -5.91 -7.98
CA LEU A 118 10.70 -4.69 -8.62
C LEU A 118 9.61 -5.00 -9.64
N LEU A 119 8.44 -4.40 -9.44
CA LEU A 119 7.30 -4.57 -10.31
C LEU A 119 7.62 -3.95 -11.66
N THR A 120 7.24 -4.61 -12.75
CA THR A 120 7.27 -4.00 -14.10
C THR A 120 6.32 -2.80 -14.19
N GLU A 121 6.45 -1.97 -15.23
CA GLU A 121 5.56 -0.81 -15.39
C GLU A 121 4.11 -1.26 -15.43
N LYS A 122 3.32 -0.81 -14.45
CA LYS A 122 1.88 -1.06 -14.46
C LYS A 122 1.28 -0.23 -15.58
N ARG A 123 0.51 -0.87 -16.46
CA ARG A 123 -0.33 -0.15 -17.42
C ARG A 123 -1.23 0.82 -16.66
N GLY A 124 -1.28 2.07 -17.10
CA GLY A 124 -2.11 3.11 -16.48
C GLY A 124 -3.56 2.66 -16.32
N ARG A 125 -4.15 2.95 -15.15
CA ARG A 125 -5.53 2.54 -14.86
C ARG A 125 -6.51 3.44 -15.62
N SER A 126 -7.07 2.93 -16.72
CA SER A 126 -8.19 3.59 -17.40
C SER A 126 -9.52 3.08 -16.82
N CYS A 127 -10.26 3.94 -16.14
CA CYS A 127 -11.62 3.68 -15.66
C CYS A 127 -12.56 4.72 -16.28
N PRO A 128 -12.85 4.63 -17.59
CA PRO A 128 -13.72 5.59 -18.24
C PRO A 128 -15.07 5.59 -17.54
N ARG A 129 -15.63 6.78 -17.30
CA ARG A 129 -16.94 6.94 -16.65
C ARG A 129 -18.04 6.60 -17.65
N VAL A 130 -18.17 5.32 -17.94
CA VAL A 130 -19.13 4.76 -18.90
C VAL A 130 -20.03 3.75 -18.22
N VAL A 131 -21.27 3.69 -18.69
CA VAL A 131 -22.25 2.70 -18.27
C VAL A 131 -21.79 1.34 -18.82
N LYS A 132 -21.22 0.48 -17.97
CA LYS A 132 -20.73 -0.85 -18.37
C LYS A 132 -21.84 -1.79 -18.85
N LYS A 133 -23.05 -1.60 -18.34
CA LYS A 133 -24.26 -2.36 -18.70
C LYS A 133 -25.45 -1.42 -18.65
N LEU A 134 -26.29 -1.45 -19.68
CA LEU A 134 -27.53 -0.67 -19.71
C LEU A 134 -28.37 -1.02 -18.46
N PRO A 135 -28.83 -0.05 -17.67
CA PRO A 135 -29.70 -0.34 -16.53
C PRO A 135 -30.98 -1.03 -17.03
N ALA A 136 -31.28 -2.22 -16.50
CA ALA A 136 -32.50 -2.92 -16.83
C ALA A 136 -33.69 -2.20 -16.19
N ARG A 137 -34.72 -1.89 -16.98
CA ARG A 137 -35.94 -1.21 -16.49
C ARG A 137 -36.74 -2.07 -15.51
N TYR A 138 -36.60 -3.39 -15.58
CA TYR A 138 -37.33 -4.37 -14.77
C TYR A 138 -36.37 -5.42 -14.20
N PRO A 139 -36.66 -5.97 -13.00
CA PRO A 139 -35.88 -7.05 -12.43
C PRO A 139 -35.95 -8.31 -13.30
N ILE A 140 -34.82 -9.03 -13.40
CA ILE A 140 -34.75 -10.31 -14.10
C ILE A 140 -35.35 -11.37 -13.18
N ARG A 141 -36.42 -12.03 -13.62
CA ARG A 141 -36.97 -13.20 -12.91
C ARG A 141 -36.07 -14.40 -13.17
N ALA A 142 -35.37 -14.87 -12.14
CA ALA A 142 -34.65 -16.13 -12.19
C ALA A 142 -35.68 -17.28 -12.18
N VAL A 143 -35.74 -18.05 -13.26
CA VAL A 143 -36.53 -19.29 -13.29
C VAL A 143 -35.69 -20.36 -12.60
N SER A 144 -36.06 -20.73 -11.37
CA SER A 144 -35.48 -21.91 -10.72
C SER A 144 -35.87 -23.14 -11.53
N LYS A 145 -34.89 -23.95 -11.94
CA LYS A 145 -35.19 -25.28 -12.51
C LYS A 145 -35.89 -26.12 -11.42
N PRO A 146 -37.01 -26.81 -11.73
CA PRO A 146 -37.61 -27.74 -10.79
C PRO A 146 -36.62 -28.86 -10.46
N LYS A 147 -36.66 -29.32 -9.20
CA LYS A 147 -35.83 -30.42 -8.67
C LYS A 147 -36.07 -31.72 -9.42
#